data_AF-A0A8T4QN63-F1
#
_entry.id   AF-A0A8T4QN63-F1
#
_cell.length_a   1.000
_cell.length_b   1.000
_cell.length_c   1.000
_cell.angle_alpha   90.00
_cell.angle_beta   90.00
_cell.angle_gamma   90.00
#
_symmetry.space_group_name_H-M   'P 1'
#
loop_
_entity.id
_entity.type
_entity.pdbx_description
1 polymer ?
#
loop_
_entity_poly.entity_id
_entity_poly.type
_entity_poly.pdbx_seq_one_letter_code
_entity_poly.pdbx_strand_id
1 'polypeptide(L)'
;MEWATFPSIIKLPDGRYRMYFQNQGAIKSAVSSDGLSWNQEPGTRMDKSNNAGLNLENAAAPTVIKSGDNYIMVYRGTINEKYPAQVPNSNIQMFLWAVSKDGLNFDKKGIALDSRNEMFYGLLDGPEFTEWDDEAIRLYFWSYRGVYHVTFTDEKFSTPEFDYTTDNNPRNLFPENPPGDPTLAKINGKWMMYYGQHTKGIYYAVLE
;
A
#
# COMPACT_ATOMS: atom_id res chain seq x y z
N MET A 1 -16.30 -11.89 11.23
CA MET A 1 -15.30 -10.81 11.17
C MET A 1 -16.03 -9.52 11.44
N GLU A 2 -15.66 -8.76 12.48
CA GLU A 2 -16.41 -7.56 12.86
C GLU A 2 -15.93 -6.32 12.09
N TRP A 3 -14.62 -6.16 11.88
CA TRP A 3 -14.05 -5.02 11.13
C TRP A 3 -12.83 -5.40 10.28
N ALA A 4 -12.81 -4.98 9.02
CA ALA A 4 -11.65 -5.00 8.14
C ALA A 4 -11.47 -3.61 7.52
N THR A 5 -10.24 -3.10 7.56
CA THR A 5 -9.86 -1.82 6.94
C THR A 5 -8.68 -2.05 6.01
N PHE A 6 -8.64 -1.29 4.91
CA PHE A 6 -7.62 -1.41 3.86
C PHE A 6 -7.37 -2.86 3.40
N PRO A 7 -8.41 -3.55 2.87
CA PRO A 7 -8.24 -4.94 2.46
C PRO A 7 -7.39 -5.04 1.19
N SER A 8 -6.46 -6.00 1.18
CA SER A 8 -5.76 -6.47 -0.02
C SER A 8 -6.06 -7.96 -0.19
N ILE A 9 -6.47 -8.38 -1.37
CA ILE A 9 -6.95 -9.73 -1.64
C ILE A 9 -6.10 -10.39 -2.71
N ILE A 10 -5.67 -11.62 -2.44
CA ILE A 10 -4.99 -12.48 -3.40
C ILE A 10 -5.76 -13.79 -3.60
N LYS A 11 -5.58 -14.40 -4.78
CA LYS A 11 -6.04 -15.76 -5.04
C LYS A 11 -4.94 -16.76 -4.65
N LEU A 12 -5.32 -17.78 -3.89
CA LEU A 12 -4.43 -18.85 -3.44
C LEU A 12 -4.35 -19.98 -4.49
N PRO A 13 -3.26 -20.78 -4.49
CA PRO A 13 -3.12 -21.91 -5.41
C PRO A 13 -4.23 -22.97 -5.30
N ASP A 14 -4.85 -23.10 -4.12
CA ASP A 14 -5.96 -24.02 -3.88
C ASP A 14 -7.32 -23.46 -4.34
N GLY A 15 -7.32 -22.30 -5.01
CA GLY A 15 -8.51 -21.67 -5.56
C GLY A 15 -9.26 -20.76 -4.59
N ARG A 16 -8.92 -20.77 -3.30
CA ARG A 16 -9.50 -19.83 -2.30
C ARG A 16 -8.96 -18.42 -2.49
N TYR A 17 -9.60 -17.47 -1.83
CA TYR A 17 -9.10 -16.11 -1.67
C TYR A 17 -8.53 -15.93 -0.27
N ARG A 18 -7.46 -15.15 -0.14
CA ARG A 18 -6.97 -14.66 1.14
C ARG A 18 -6.98 -13.13 1.12
N MET A 19 -7.65 -12.56 2.11
CA MET A 19 -7.65 -11.14 2.40
C MET A 19 -6.63 -10.86 3.50
N TYR A 20 -5.79 -9.87 3.30
CA TYR A 20 -5.00 -9.21 4.33
C TYR A 20 -5.65 -7.88 4.65
N PHE A 21 -5.80 -7.55 5.93
CA PHE A 21 -6.52 -6.34 6.33
C PHE A 21 -5.99 -5.81 7.66
N GLN A 22 -6.11 -4.51 7.87
CA GLN A 22 -5.84 -3.90 9.15
C GLN A 22 -7.02 -4.12 10.11
N ASN A 23 -6.68 -4.50 11.34
CA ASN A 23 -7.58 -4.57 12.49
C ASN A 23 -6.80 -4.17 13.76
N GLN A 24 -7.29 -3.17 14.49
CA GLN A 24 -6.70 -2.70 15.76
C GLN A 24 -5.19 -2.38 15.68
N GLY A 25 -4.75 -1.77 14.58
CA GLY A 25 -3.35 -1.36 14.38
C GLY A 25 -2.37 -2.50 14.05
N ALA A 26 -2.89 -3.67 13.71
CA ALA A 26 -2.14 -4.82 13.23
C ALA A 26 -2.76 -5.35 11.92
N ILE A 27 -1.99 -6.08 11.14
CA ILE A 27 -2.47 -6.75 9.93
C ILE A 27 -2.85 -8.18 10.27
N LYS A 28 -4.07 -8.55 9.90
CA LYS A 28 -4.66 -9.88 10.05
C LYS A 28 -4.94 -10.48 8.67
N SER A 29 -5.37 -11.73 8.64
CA SER A 29 -5.79 -12.38 7.40
C SER A 29 -7.07 -13.19 7.58
N ALA A 30 -7.79 -13.39 6.48
CA ALA A 30 -8.98 -14.24 6.41
C ALA A 30 -9.05 -14.94 5.06
N VAL A 31 -9.68 -16.10 5.02
CA VAL A 31 -9.86 -16.89 3.82
C VAL A 31 -11.32 -17.03 3.44
N SER A 32 -11.57 -17.13 2.14
CA SER A 32 -12.90 -17.33 1.57
C SER A 32 -12.82 -18.27 0.37
N SER A 33 -13.83 -19.14 0.21
CA SER A 33 -13.97 -19.97 -0.99
C SER A 33 -14.81 -19.32 -2.09
N ASP A 34 -15.60 -18.30 -1.75
CA ASP A 34 -16.59 -17.67 -2.63
C ASP A 34 -16.38 -16.15 -2.81
N GLY A 35 -15.46 -15.55 -2.05
CA GLY A 35 -15.23 -14.11 -2.00
C GLY A 35 -16.27 -13.32 -1.18
N LEU A 36 -17.30 -13.99 -0.65
CA LEU A 36 -18.42 -13.38 0.06
C LEU A 36 -18.37 -13.69 1.56
N SER A 37 -18.09 -14.95 1.90
CA SER A 37 -18.03 -15.47 3.25
C SER A 37 -16.58 -15.61 3.70
N TRP A 38 -16.19 -14.87 4.74
CA TRP A 38 -14.79 -14.77 5.18
C TRP A 38 -14.58 -15.36 6.58
N ASN A 39 -13.62 -16.28 6.67
CA ASN A 39 -13.18 -16.90 7.92
C ASN A 39 -11.81 -16.35 8.32
N GLN A 40 -11.74 -15.63 9.44
CA GLN A 40 -10.49 -15.07 9.93
C GLN A 40 -9.51 -16.18 10.31
N GLU A 41 -8.28 -16.06 9.83
CA GLU A 41 -7.20 -16.98 10.15
C GLU A 41 -6.55 -16.59 11.50
N PRO A 42 -6.08 -17.57 12.29
CA PRO A 42 -5.49 -17.30 13.60
C PRO A 42 -4.12 -16.61 13.49
N GLY A 43 -3.82 -15.70 14.43
CA GLY A 43 -2.53 -15.03 14.54
C GLY A 43 -2.49 -13.61 13.97
N THR A 44 -1.28 -13.06 13.87
CA THR A 44 -1.00 -11.71 13.37
C THR A 44 0.00 -11.80 12.23
N ARG A 45 -0.21 -11.05 11.15
CA ARG A 45 0.70 -10.98 10.01
C ARG A 45 1.76 -9.91 10.21
N MET A 46 1.32 -8.72 10.60
CA MET A 46 2.18 -7.60 10.99
C MET A 46 1.63 -6.86 12.20
N ASP A 47 2.52 -6.25 12.96
CA ASP A 47 2.22 -5.39 14.09
C ASP A 47 3.27 -4.27 14.17
N LYS A 48 3.38 -3.60 15.32
CA LYS A 48 4.32 -2.51 15.55
C LYS A 48 5.80 -2.94 15.50
N SER A 49 6.10 -4.23 15.67
CA SER A 49 7.47 -4.73 15.66
C SER A 49 8.08 -4.65 14.26
N ASN A 50 9.35 -4.26 14.18
CA ASN A 50 10.06 -4.12 12.91
C ASN A 50 11.58 -4.28 13.11
N ASN A 51 12.27 -4.56 12.01
CA ASN A 51 13.74 -4.70 11.98
C ASN A 51 14.46 -3.40 11.60
N ALA A 52 13.73 -2.27 11.56
CA ALA A 52 14.27 -0.96 11.18
C ALA A 52 14.57 -0.06 12.39
N GLY A 53 14.35 -0.56 13.63
CA GLY A 53 14.56 0.23 14.85
C GLY A 53 13.56 1.37 15.04
N LEU A 54 12.39 1.30 14.40
CA LEU A 54 11.37 2.35 14.45
C LEU A 54 10.38 2.10 15.60
N ASN A 55 9.94 3.17 16.26
CA ASN A 55 8.85 3.14 17.23
C ASN A 55 7.51 3.36 16.52
N LEU A 56 6.93 2.28 15.98
CA LEU A 56 5.66 2.36 15.26
C LEU A 56 4.46 2.36 16.22
N GLU A 57 3.46 3.18 15.93
CA GLU A 57 2.16 3.16 16.61
C GLU A 57 1.14 2.22 15.97
N ASN A 58 1.29 1.90 14.68
CA ASN A 58 0.46 0.91 14.00
C ASN A 58 1.17 0.31 12.78
N ALA A 59 0.65 -0.85 12.35
CA ALA A 59 0.81 -1.40 11.02
C ALA A 59 -0.55 -1.39 10.31
N ALA A 60 -0.58 -0.82 9.11
CA ALA A 60 -1.81 -0.44 8.41
C ALA A 60 -1.66 -0.58 6.89
N ALA A 61 -2.77 -0.44 6.18
CA ALA A 61 -2.82 -0.37 4.72
C ALA A 61 -1.91 -1.39 4.00
N PRO A 62 -2.13 -2.71 4.20
CA PRO A 62 -1.34 -3.72 3.52
C PRO A 62 -1.67 -3.79 2.04
N THR A 63 -0.66 -4.12 1.23
CA THR A 63 -0.82 -4.72 -0.10
C THR A 63 0.07 -5.94 -0.20
N VAL A 64 -0.41 -6.98 -0.88
CA VAL A 64 0.30 -8.26 -1.02
C VAL A 64 0.24 -8.73 -2.46
N ILE A 65 1.39 -9.17 -2.98
CA ILE A 65 1.50 -9.86 -4.27
C ILE A 65 2.27 -11.17 -4.10
N LYS A 66 1.98 -12.14 -4.97
CA LYS A 66 2.79 -13.35 -5.10
C LYS A 66 3.87 -13.11 -6.16
N SER A 67 5.13 -13.30 -5.81
CA SER A 67 6.27 -13.20 -6.72
C SER A 67 7.15 -14.45 -6.58
N GLY A 68 7.17 -15.28 -7.63
CA GLY A 68 7.75 -16.62 -7.57
C GLY A 68 7.13 -17.47 -6.44
N ASP A 69 7.98 -18.02 -5.59
CA ASP A 69 7.59 -18.83 -4.42
C ASP A 69 7.23 -17.99 -3.18
N ASN A 70 7.32 -16.67 -3.26
CA ASN A 70 7.16 -15.78 -2.13
C ASN A 70 5.88 -14.95 -2.22
N TYR A 71 5.32 -14.62 -1.07
CA TYR A 71 4.41 -13.50 -0.89
C TYR A 71 5.21 -12.29 -0.42
N ILE A 72 5.05 -11.18 -1.11
CA ILE A 72 5.65 -9.89 -0.77
C ILE A 72 4.56 -9.01 -0.21
N MET A 73 4.74 -8.51 1.01
CA MET A 73 3.82 -7.57 1.64
C MET A 73 4.52 -6.23 1.80
N VAL A 74 3.86 -5.16 1.35
CA VAL A 74 4.17 -3.79 1.75
C VAL A 74 3.05 -3.30 2.65
N TYR A 75 3.40 -2.55 3.68
CA TYR A 75 2.44 -1.99 4.63
C TYR A 75 2.89 -0.64 5.15
N ARG A 76 1.93 0.19 5.55
CA ARG A 76 2.18 1.46 6.22
C ARG A 76 2.56 1.23 7.68
N GLY A 77 3.70 1.79 8.08
CA GLY A 77 4.06 2.04 9.47
C GLY A 77 3.83 3.51 9.81
N THR A 78 3.23 3.78 10.97
CA THR A 78 3.03 5.15 11.48
C THR A 78 3.94 5.42 12.67
N ILE A 79 4.68 6.53 12.66
CA ILE A 79 5.45 7.04 13.80
C ILE A 79 4.72 8.27 14.35
N ASN A 80 4.48 8.32 15.67
CA ASN A 80 3.79 9.43 16.33
C ASN A 80 4.69 10.65 16.54
N GLU A 81 5.25 11.14 15.44
CA GLU A 81 6.09 12.33 15.38
C GLU A 81 5.65 13.17 14.21
N LYS A 82 5.66 14.50 14.39
CA LYS A 82 5.32 15.43 13.31
C LYS A 82 6.54 15.62 12.41
N TYR A 83 6.33 15.63 11.09
CA TYR A 83 7.38 16.01 10.15
C TYR A 83 7.81 17.48 10.39
N PRO A 84 9.11 17.85 10.27
CA PRO A 84 9.59 19.18 10.65
C PRO A 84 8.99 20.35 9.85
N ALA A 85 8.66 20.12 8.58
CA ALA A 85 8.03 21.15 7.73
C ALA A 85 6.56 21.36 8.08
N GLN A 86 5.99 22.49 7.60
CA GLN A 86 4.56 22.74 7.73
C GLN A 86 3.76 21.82 6.80
N VAL A 87 3.31 20.70 7.34
CA VAL A 87 2.52 19.69 6.63
C VAL A 87 1.15 19.47 7.31
N PRO A 88 0.13 19.00 6.57
CA PRO A 88 -1.18 18.66 7.13
C PRO A 88 -1.16 17.59 8.23
N ASN A 89 -0.35 16.53 8.09
CA ASN A 89 -0.37 15.42 9.04
C ASN A 89 0.40 15.72 10.34
N SER A 90 -0.04 15.12 11.43
CA SER A 90 0.61 15.19 12.75
C SER A 90 1.48 13.97 13.09
N ASN A 91 1.56 13.00 12.18
CA ASN A 91 2.37 11.79 12.30
C ASN A 91 3.11 11.54 10.98
N ILE A 92 4.20 10.76 11.06
CA ILE A 92 4.96 10.30 9.89
C ILE A 92 4.44 8.93 9.49
N GLN A 93 4.16 8.76 8.20
CA GLN A 93 3.71 7.51 7.59
C GLN A 93 4.69 7.10 6.51
N MET A 94 5.18 5.86 6.56
CA MET A 94 6.15 5.33 5.61
C MET A 94 5.87 3.85 5.33
N PHE A 95 6.52 3.29 4.32
CA PHE A 95 6.34 1.89 3.99
C PHE A 95 7.45 1.01 4.53
N LEU A 96 7.03 -0.08 5.15
CA LEU A 96 7.87 -1.22 5.47
C LEU A 96 7.44 -2.40 4.60
N TRP A 97 8.31 -3.41 4.51
CA TRP A 97 7.99 -4.62 3.77
C TRP A 97 8.49 -5.90 4.43
N ALA A 98 7.96 -7.01 3.95
CA ALA A 98 8.30 -8.34 4.41
C ALA A 98 8.02 -9.39 3.34
N VAL A 99 8.62 -10.57 3.55
CA VAL A 99 8.54 -11.72 2.65
C VAL A 99 7.99 -12.93 3.40
N SER A 100 7.18 -13.75 2.75
CA SER A 100 6.66 -14.99 3.33
C SER A 100 6.62 -16.11 2.31
N LYS A 101 6.86 -17.36 2.74
CA LYS A 101 6.66 -18.55 1.90
C LYS A 101 5.23 -19.08 1.93
N ASP A 102 4.53 -18.92 3.05
CA ASP A 102 3.19 -19.49 3.30
C ASP A 102 2.06 -18.45 3.26
N GLY A 103 2.43 -17.16 3.18
CA GLY A 103 1.51 -16.04 3.22
C GLY A 103 0.91 -15.80 4.61
N LEU A 104 1.46 -16.42 5.66
CA LEU A 104 1.00 -16.30 7.05
C LEU A 104 2.12 -15.79 7.96
N ASN A 105 3.32 -16.34 7.83
CA ASN A 105 4.48 -15.97 8.63
C ASN A 105 5.42 -15.13 7.76
N PHE A 106 5.56 -13.85 8.11
CA PHE A 106 6.32 -12.89 7.31
C PHE A 106 7.63 -12.49 7.99
N ASP A 107 8.73 -12.63 7.26
CA ASP A 107 10.06 -12.17 7.61
C ASP A 107 10.19 -10.68 7.28
N LYS A 108 10.26 -9.85 8.32
CA LYS A 108 10.34 -8.38 8.20
C LYS A 108 11.68 -7.97 7.58
N LYS A 109 11.65 -7.19 6.51
CA LYS A 109 12.84 -6.75 5.77
C LYS A 109 13.24 -5.30 6.04
N GLY A 110 12.41 -4.54 6.76
CA GLY A 110 12.68 -3.17 7.14
C GLY A 110 11.93 -2.16 6.28
N ILE A 111 12.55 -1.02 6.00
CA ILE A 111 11.94 0.07 5.23
C ILE A 111 11.90 -0.30 3.75
N ALA A 112 10.73 -0.14 3.13
CA ALA A 112 10.54 -0.24 1.68
C ALA A 112 10.73 1.14 1.04
N LEU A 113 10.02 2.15 1.56
CA LEU A 113 10.14 3.54 1.15
C LEU A 113 10.08 4.44 2.38
N ASP A 114 11.11 5.28 2.53
CA ASP A 114 11.18 6.28 3.60
C ASP A 114 10.48 7.56 3.15
N SER A 115 9.55 8.07 3.95
CA SER A 115 8.85 9.33 3.67
C SER A 115 9.53 10.55 4.26
N ARG A 116 10.58 10.37 5.07
CA ARG A 116 11.25 11.45 5.82
C ARG A 116 12.22 12.26 4.96
N ASN A 117 11.72 12.79 3.86
CA ASN A 117 12.49 13.54 2.88
C ASN A 117 11.61 14.62 2.22
N GLU A 118 12.22 15.47 1.42
CA GLU A 118 11.55 16.58 0.72
C GLU A 118 10.72 16.14 -0.48
N MET A 119 10.66 14.84 -0.80
CA MET A 119 9.75 14.33 -1.84
C MET A 119 8.36 14.06 -1.25
N PHE A 120 8.31 13.50 -0.04
CA PHE A 120 7.08 12.97 0.57
C PHE A 120 6.66 13.67 1.85
N TYR A 121 7.54 14.45 2.46
CA TYR A 121 7.25 15.26 3.65
C TYR A 121 6.56 14.48 4.79
N GLY A 122 6.98 13.22 4.98
CA GLY A 122 6.45 12.34 6.01
C GLY A 122 5.14 11.63 5.67
N LEU A 123 4.66 11.66 4.42
CA LEU A 123 3.43 10.98 4.01
C LEU A 123 3.66 9.99 2.87
N LEU A 124 3.40 8.72 3.13
CA LEU A 124 3.16 7.66 2.15
C LEU A 124 1.97 6.83 2.62
N ASP A 125 0.97 6.64 1.77
CA ASP A 125 -0.22 5.85 2.10
C ASP A 125 -0.85 5.20 0.86
N GLY A 126 -1.81 4.29 1.09
CA GLY A 126 -2.52 3.55 0.06
C GLY A 126 -1.61 2.78 -0.89
N PRO A 127 -0.70 1.92 -0.39
CA PRO A 127 0.16 1.13 -1.27
C PRO A 127 -0.67 0.11 -2.04
N GLU A 128 -0.41 -0.03 -3.35
CA GLU A 128 -1.07 -0.98 -4.24
C GLU A 128 -0.04 -1.65 -5.13
N PHE A 129 0.17 -2.96 -4.94
CA PHE A 129 0.94 -3.76 -5.88
C PHE A 129 0.12 -4.03 -7.14
N THR A 130 0.76 -3.92 -8.30
CA THR A 130 0.16 -4.19 -9.61
C THR A 130 1.21 -4.81 -10.51
N GLU A 131 0.90 -5.96 -11.10
CA GLU A 131 1.71 -6.57 -12.15
C GLU A 131 1.29 -5.99 -13.50
N TRP A 132 2.24 -5.36 -14.20
CA TRP A 132 2.03 -4.71 -15.49
C TRP A 132 2.20 -5.67 -16.67
N ASP A 133 1.88 -5.19 -17.87
CA ASP A 133 1.93 -5.99 -19.11
C ASP A 133 3.33 -6.49 -19.48
N ASP A 134 4.36 -5.78 -18.99
CA ASP A 134 5.77 -6.11 -19.11
C ASP A 134 6.27 -7.03 -17.98
N GLU A 135 5.34 -7.61 -17.21
CA GLU A 135 5.60 -8.43 -16.01
C GLU A 135 6.27 -7.65 -14.87
N ALA A 136 6.42 -6.31 -14.99
CA ALA A 136 6.96 -5.50 -13.92
C ALA A 136 5.97 -5.42 -12.74
N ILE A 137 6.46 -5.71 -11.55
CA ILE A 137 5.70 -5.50 -10.31
C ILE A 137 5.91 -4.06 -9.88
N ARG A 138 4.86 -3.23 -10.00
CA ARG A 138 4.87 -1.84 -9.57
C ARG A 138 4.08 -1.68 -8.27
N LEU A 139 4.58 -0.85 -7.38
CA LEU A 139 3.91 -0.44 -6.14
C LEU A 139 3.47 1.02 -6.32
N TYR A 140 2.17 1.22 -6.55
CA TYR A 140 1.54 2.54 -6.56
C TYR A 140 1.23 3.01 -5.15
N PHE A 141 1.25 4.31 -4.92
CA PHE A 141 0.91 4.91 -3.64
C PHE A 141 0.67 6.41 -3.81
N TRP A 142 0.04 7.04 -2.82
CA TRP A 142 -0.13 8.48 -2.82
C TRP A 142 0.69 9.18 -1.72
N SER A 143 1.07 10.41 -2.02
CA SER A 143 1.66 11.38 -1.10
C SER A 143 1.04 12.76 -1.38
N TYR A 144 1.51 13.81 -0.72
CA TYR A 144 0.89 15.13 -0.81
C TYR A 144 0.75 15.63 -2.26
N ARG A 145 1.77 15.47 -3.09
CA ARG A 145 1.75 15.94 -4.50
C ARG A 145 0.78 15.15 -5.39
N GLY A 146 0.51 13.88 -5.09
CA GLY A 146 -0.27 12.99 -5.93
C GLY A 146 0.17 11.52 -5.84
N VAL A 147 -0.08 10.76 -6.90
CA VAL A 147 0.27 9.34 -7.02
C VAL A 147 1.65 9.18 -7.64
N TYR A 148 2.37 8.21 -7.09
CA TYR A 148 3.67 7.77 -7.53
C TYR A 148 3.67 6.25 -7.64
N HIS A 149 4.70 5.72 -8.28
CA HIS A 149 5.04 4.31 -8.18
C HIS A 149 6.54 4.07 -8.01
N VAL A 150 6.87 2.88 -7.54
CA VAL A 150 8.21 2.28 -7.64
C VAL A 150 8.08 0.90 -8.27
N THR A 151 9.12 0.43 -8.93
CA THR A 151 9.20 -0.94 -9.43
C THR A 151 9.93 -1.82 -8.42
N PHE A 152 9.37 -3.00 -8.14
CA PHE A 152 9.97 -4.03 -7.29
C PHE A 152 10.68 -5.08 -8.15
N THR A 153 11.98 -5.24 -7.96
CA THR A 153 12.79 -6.24 -8.66
C THR A 153 13.93 -6.67 -7.74
N ASP A 154 14.22 -7.97 -7.70
CA ASP A 154 15.33 -8.55 -6.92
C ASP A 154 15.40 -8.05 -5.47
N GLU A 155 14.26 -8.09 -4.76
CA GLU A 155 14.14 -7.65 -3.37
C GLU A 155 14.46 -6.15 -3.14
N LYS A 156 14.35 -5.32 -4.18
CA LYS A 156 14.60 -3.88 -4.13
C LYS A 156 13.46 -3.08 -4.74
N PHE A 157 13.27 -1.87 -4.23
CA PHE A 157 12.35 -0.88 -4.79
C PHE A 157 13.16 0.17 -5.54
N SER A 158 12.73 0.54 -6.74
CA SER A 158 13.36 1.58 -7.56
C SER A 158 13.22 2.97 -6.92
N THR A 159 13.82 3.98 -7.56
CA THR A 159 13.50 5.37 -7.26
C THR A 159 12.03 5.66 -7.60
N PRO A 160 11.30 6.44 -6.77
CA PRO A 160 9.93 6.83 -7.06
C PRO A 160 9.78 7.64 -8.35
N GLU A 161 8.78 7.26 -9.14
CA GLU A 161 8.33 7.96 -10.33
C GLU A 161 6.98 8.62 -10.05
N PHE A 162 6.76 9.83 -10.55
CA PHE A 162 5.50 10.55 -10.37
C PHE A 162 4.56 10.23 -11.54
N ASP A 163 3.36 9.74 -11.22
CA ASP A 163 2.39 9.33 -12.24
C ASP A 163 1.30 10.37 -12.47
N TYR A 164 0.70 10.87 -11.39
CA TYR A 164 -0.58 11.56 -11.52
C TYR A 164 -0.87 12.55 -10.38
N THR A 165 -1.51 13.65 -10.72
CA THR A 165 -2.18 14.54 -9.76
C THR A 165 -3.46 15.10 -10.35
N THR A 166 -4.35 15.55 -9.48
CA THR A 166 -5.60 16.21 -9.82
C THR A 166 -5.44 17.73 -9.96
N ASP A 167 -4.26 18.26 -9.62
CA ASP A 167 -3.93 19.69 -9.74
C ASP A 167 -3.50 20.06 -11.15
N ASN A 168 -3.98 21.21 -11.63
CA ASN A 168 -3.56 21.76 -12.93
C ASN A 168 -2.07 22.15 -12.94
N ASN A 169 -1.49 22.46 -11.77
CA ASN A 169 -0.06 22.61 -11.59
C ASN A 169 0.52 21.32 -11.01
N PRO A 170 1.18 20.46 -11.81
CA PRO A 170 1.71 19.19 -11.35
C PRO A 170 2.86 19.32 -10.34
N ARG A 171 3.33 20.54 -10.05
CA ARG A 171 4.31 20.83 -9.00
C ARG A 171 3.69 21.31 -7.70
N ASN A 172 2.37 21.52 -7.64
CA ASN A 172 1.71 21.88 -6.39
C ASN A 172 1.84 20.70 -5.42
N LEU A 173 2.45 20.97 -4.26
CA LEU A 173 2.69 19.95 -3.26
C LEU A 173 1.42 19.63 -2.47
N PHE A 174 0.50 20.57 -2.29
CA PHE A 174 -0.70 20.41 -1.47
C PHE A 174 -1.96 20.77 -2.29
N PRO A 175 -2.37 19.90 -3.22
CA PRO A 175 -3.64 20.08 -3.93
C PRO A 175 -4.82 20.01 -2.95
N GLU A 176 -5.90 20.73 -3.25
CA GLU A 176 -7.09 20.75 -2.40
C GLU A 176 -7.77 19.37 -2.30
N ASN A 177 -7.69 18.58 -3.37
CA ASN A 177 -8.33 17.27 -3.49
C ASN A 177 -7.35 16.25 -4.12
N PRO A 178 -6.30 15.82 -3.39
CA PRO A 178 -5.31 14.89 -3.93
C PRO A 178 -5.97 13.57 -4.35
N PRO A 179 -5.41 12.87 -5.35
CA PRO A 179 -5.80 11.50 -5.67
C PRO A 179 -5.31 10.55 -4.56
N GLY A 180 -6.18 10.19 -3.63
CA GLY A 180 -5.87 9.29 -2.52
C GLY A 180 -6.22 7.83 -2.78
N ASP A 181 -5.50 6.93 -2.11
CA ASP A 181 -5.71 5.48 -2.08
C ASP A 181 -5.92 4.86 -3.49
N PRO A 182 -4.88 4.89 -4.35
CA PRO A 182 -5.00 4.37 -5.71
C PRO A 182 -5.26 2.87 -5.71
N THR A 183 -6.11 2.41 -6.62
CA THR A 183 -6.23 0.99 -7.00
C THR A 183 -6.25 0.88 -8.51
N LEU A 184 -5.57 -0.13 -9.04
CA LEU A 184 -5.35 -0.27 -10.47
C LEU A 184 -6.03 -1.52 -11.01
N ALA A 185 -6.62 -1.39 -12.20
CA ALA A 185 -7.19 -2.52 -12.92
C ALA A 185 -7.02 -2.33 -14.42
N LYS A 186 -6.69 -3.41 -15.13
CA LYS A 186 -6.73 -3.42 -16.59
C LYS A 186 -8.13 -3.73 -17.08
N ILE A 187 -8.75 -2.79 -17.79
CA ILE A 187 -10.13 -2.89 -18.30
C ILE A 187 -10.11 -2.59 -19.80
N ASN A 188 -10.60 -3.53 -20.61
CA ASN A 188 -10.63 -3.42 -22.08
C ASN A 188 -9.27 -3.04 -22.70
N GLY A 189 -8.18 -3.64 -22.19
CA GLY A 189 -6.83 -3.41 -22.68
C GLY A 189 -6.15 -2.13 -22.17
N LYS A 190 -6.80 -1.34 -21.31
CA LYS A 190 -6.25 -0.10 -20.76
C LYS A 190 -6.05 -0.20 -19.25
N TRP A 191 -4.95 0.35 -18.75
CA TRP A 191 -4.72 0.48 -17.32
C TRP A 191 -5.51 1.65 -16.76
N MET A 192 -6.40 1.35 -15.82
CA MET A 192 -7.24 2.32 -15.14
C MET A 192 -6.75 2.43 -13.70
N MET A 193 -6.47 3.64 -13.24
CA MET A 193 -6.21 3.92 -11.83
C MET A 193 -7.44 4.61 -11.24
N TYR A 194 -8.09 3.97 -10.28
CA TYR A 194 -9.17 4.56 -9.50
C TYR A 194 -8.60 5.17 -8.22
N TYR A 195 -9.12 6.32 -7.81
CA TYR A 195 -8.66 7.04 -6.63
C TYR A 195 -9.81 7.81 -5.97
N GLY A 196 -9.70 8.03 -4.66
CA GLY A 196 -10.63 8.85 -3.89
C GLY A 196 -10.25 10.33 -3.89
N GLN A 197 -11.25 11.21 -3.82
CA GLN A 197 -11.07 12.65 -3.58
C GLN A 197 -11.94 13.11 -2.41
N HIS A 198 -11.63 12.65 -1.19
CA HIS A 198 -12.38 12.98 0.03
C HIS A 198 -13.91 12.93 -0.17
N THR A 199 -14.60 14.07 -0.01
CA THR A 199 -16.07 14.18 -0.10
C THR A 199 -16.60 14.20 -1.53
N LYS A 200 -15.72 14.23 -2.55
CA LYS A 200 -16.10 14.29 -3.97
C LYS A 200 -16.38 12.92 -4.58
N GLY A 201 -15.98 11.83 -3.93
CA GLY A 201 -16.20 10.45 -4.39
C GLY A 201 -14.97 9.80 -5.04
N ILE A 202 -15.23 8.78 -5.86
CA ILE A 202 -14.22 7.98 -6.56
C ILE A 202 -14.15 8.42 -8.02
N TYR A 203 -12.93 8.65 -8.50
CA TYR A 203 -12.61 9.04 -9.87
C TYR A 203 -11.63 8.05 -10.46
N TYR A 204 -11.27 8.24 -11.74
CA TYR A 204 -10.26 7.44 -12.38
C TYR A 204 -9.39 8.26 -13.33
N ALA A 205 -8.17 7.77 -13.55
CA ALA A 205 -7.27 8.18 -14.62
C ALA A 205 -6.94 6.97 -15.49
N VAL A 206 -6.67 7.21 -16.78
CA VAL A 206 -6.11 6.19 -17.67
C VAL A 206 -4.59 6.33 -17.62
N LEU A 207 -3.89 5.24 -17.37
CA LEU A 207 -2.43 5.18 -17.44
C LEU A 207 -2.04 4.63 -18.81
N GLU A 208 -1.04 5.27 -19.43
CA GLU A 208 -0.45 4.88 -20.71
C GLU A 208 0.90 4.17 -20.51
#